data_AF-A0A7W2R0N3-F1
#
_entry.id   AF-A0A7W2R0N3-F1
#
_cell.length_a   1.000
_cell.length_b   1.000
_cell.length_c   1.000
_cell.angle_alpha   90.00
_cell.angle_beta   90.00
_cell.angle_gamma   90.00
#
_symmetry.space_group_name_H-M   'P 1'
#
loop_
_entity.id
_entity.type
_entity.pdbx_description
1 polymer ?
#
loop_
_entity_poly.entity_id
_entity_poly.type
_entity_poly.pdbx_seq_one_letter_code
_entity_poly.pdbx_strand_id
1 'polypeptide(L)'
;MTNAKEFPLSKQEAQVLSEAWHSRRSSALLDLSAPGPDAGFQKDLANAARRMGVYQGPPGQYGYGLSAAGMPVLRWTPEPTTEVTKAQ
;
A
#
# COMPACT_ATOMS: atom_id res chain seq x y z
N MET A 1 9.14 10.13 -12.99
CA MET A 1 9.23 8.65 -12.89
C MET A 1 8.96 8.29 -11.45
N THR A 2 7.84 7.64 -11.15
CA THR A 2 7.52 7.18 -9.79
C THR A 2 8.47 6.03 -9.46
N ASN A 3 9.44 6.25 -8.56
CA ASN A 3 10.37 5.23 -8.06
C ASN A 3 9.66 4.23 -7.13
N ALA A 4 8.57 3.64 -7.62
CA ALA A 4 7.83 2.64 -6.87
C ALA A 4 8.54 1.28 -6.98
N LYS A 5 8.87 0.68 -5.84
CA LYS A 5 9.37 -0.70 -5.79
C LYS A 5 8.17 -1.64 -5.84
N GLU A 6 8.17 -2.60 -6.77
CA GLU A 6 7.15 -3.63 -6.84
C GLU A 6 7.63 -4.92 -6.19
N PHE A 7 6.77 -5.53 -5.38
CA PHE A 7 6.99 -6.81 -4.71
C PHE A 7 5.88 -7.78 -5.13
N PRO A 8 6.20 -8.87 -5.85
CA PRO A 8 5.22 -9.88 -6.23
C PRO A 8 4.52 -10.46 -5.01
N LEU A 9 3.19 -10.52 -5.07
CA LEU A 9 2.38 -11.16 -4.03
C LEU A 9 2.17 -12.63 -4.35
N SER A 10 2.19 -13.47 -3.32
CA SER A 10 1.65 -14.83 -3.42
C SER A 10 0.13 -14.77 -3.62
N LYS A 11 -0.45 -15.84 -4.15
CA LYS A 11 -1.92 -15.94 -4.27
C LYS A 11 -2.62 -15.74 -2.92
N GLN A 12 -2.05 -16.29 -1.86
CA GLN A 12 -2.58 -16.17 -0.50
C GLN A 12 -2.55 -14.73 0.00
N GLU A 13 -1.43 -14.02 -0.14
CA GLU A 13 -1.33 -12.61 0.31
C GLU A 13 -2.22 -11.69 -0.53
N ALA A 14 -2.32 -11.94 -1.85
CA ALA A 14 -3.23 -11.19 -2.71
C ALA A 14 -4.71 -11.40 -2.30
N GLN A 15 -5.09 -12.62 -1.95
CA GLN A 15 -6.44 -12.92 -1.45
C GLN A 15 -6.73 -12.18 -0.14
N VAL A 16 -5.82 -12.28 0.84
CA VAL A 16 -5.95 -11.58 2.14
C VAL A 16 -6.11 -10.07 1.97
N LEU A 17 -5.31 -9.45 1.10
CA LEU A 17 -5.40 -8.01 0.83
C LEU A 17 -6.70 -7.63 0.11
N SER A 18 -7.18 -8.47 -0.80
CA SER A 18 -8.43 -8.22 -1.52
C SER A 18 -9.63 -8.28 -0.57
N GLU A 19 -9.68 -9.28 0.31
CA GLU A 19 -10.71 -9.42 1.33
C GLU A 19 -10.69 -8.26 2.34
N ALA A 20 -9.49 -7.85 2.79
CA ALA A 20 -9.33 -6.70 3.67
C ALA A 20 -9.85 -5.41 3.04
N TRP A 21 -9.53 -5.16 1.77
CA TRP A 21 -10.04 -4.01 1.01
C TRP A 21 -11.57 -3.99 0.92
N HIS A 22 -12.17 -5.13 0.53
CA HIS A 22 -13.63 -5.24 0.41
C HIS A 22 -14.35 -5.07 1.75
N SER A 23 -13.81 -5.65 2.83
CA SER A 23 -14.35 -5.49 4.18
C SER A 23 -14.35 -4.02 4.63
N ARG A 24 -13.22 -3.32 4.44
CA ARG A 24 -13.10 -1.90 4.80
C ARG A 24 -14.02 -1.01 3.97
N ARG A 25 -14.05 -1.22 2.66
CA ARG A 25 -14.94 -0.46 1.78
C ARG A 25 -16.40 -0.66 2.18
N SER A 26 -16.79 -1.89 2.52
CA SER A 26 -18.15 -2.19 3.00
C SER A 26 -18.45 -1.49 4.33
N SER A 27 -17.50 -1.51 5.27
CA SER A 27 -17.64 -0.80 6.55
C SER A 27 -17.73 0.71 6.39
N ALA A 28 -16.95 1.30 5.48
CA ALA A 28 -16.97 2.75 5.21
C ALA A 28 -18.29 3.21 4.56
N LEU A 29 -19.01 2.31 3.88
CA LEU A 29 -20.37 2.61 3.40
C LEU A 29 -21.40 2.66 4.53
N LEU A 30 -21.10 2.03 5.67
CA LEU A 30 -21.99 1.96 6.84
C LEU A 30 -21.68 3.04 7.89
N ASP A 31 -20.42 3.49 7.97
CA ASP A 31 -19.99 4.57 8.86
C ASP A 31 -19.14 5.61 8.10
N LEU A 32 -19.82 6.69 7.69
CA LEU A 32 -19.21 7.82 6.96
C LEU A 32 -18.37 8.74 7.86
N SER A 33 -18.40 8.52 9.19
CA SER A 33 -17.69 9.31 10.19
C SER A 33 -16.28 8.78 10.43
N ALA A 34 -16.02 7.53 10.04
CA ALA A 34 -14.73 6.88 10.18
C ALA A 34 -13.71 7.42 9.15
N PRO A 35 -12.40 7.32 9.45
CA PRO A 35 -11.36 7.57 8.45
C PRO A 35 -11.63 6.71 7.21
N GLY A 36 -11.46 7.31 6.03
CA GLY A 36 -11.72 6.64 4.75
C GLY A 36 -10.99 5.30 4.63
N PRO A 37 -11.51 4.38 3.79
CA PRO A 37 -11.02 2.99 3.71
C PRO A 37 -9.52 2.90 3.43
N ASP A 38 -8.95 3.90 2.76
CA ASP A 38 -7.54 4.00 2.40
C ASP A 38 -6.60 4.04 3.62
N ALA A 39 -6.94 4.79 4.67
CA ALA A 39 -6.09 4.91 5.86
C ALA A 39 -6.00 3.59 6.62
N GLY A 40 -7.14 2.89 6.75
CA GLY A 40 -7.18 1.54 7.32
C GLY A 40 -6.43 0.54 6.46
N PHE A 41 -6.55 0.64 5.14
CA PHE A 41 -5.93 -0.28 4.21
C PHE A 41 -4.40 -0.11 4.14
N GLN A 42 -3.86 1.10 4.29
CA GLN A 42 -2.42 1.33 4.42
C GLN A 42 -1.77 0.46 5.52
N LYS A 43 -2.47 0.27 6.64
CA LYS A 43 -1.97 -0.60 7.73
C LYS A 43 -1.92 -2.07 7.31
N ASP A 44 -2.90 -2.55 6.56
CA ASP A 44 -2.89 -3.94 6.05
C ASP A 44 -1.77 -4.16 5.05
N LEU A 45 -1.56 -3.20 4.15
CA LEU A 45 -0.48 -3.23 3.16
C LEU A 45 0.90 -3.24 3.83
N ALA A 46 1.11 -2.39 4.84
CA ALA A 46 2.34 -2.40 5.63
C ALA A 46 2.54 -3.73 6.39
N ASN A 47 1.47 -4.34 6.88
CA ASN A 47 1.54 -5.64 7.54
C ASN A 47 1.85 -6.78 6.56
N ALA A 48 1.29 -6.76 5.35
CA ALA A 48 1.66 -7.68 4.28
C ALA A 48 3.16 -7.55 3.94
N ALA A 49 3.66 -6.32 3.79
CA ALA A 49 5.09 -6.06 3.57
C ALA A 49 5.97 -6.69 4.66
N ARG A 50 5.54 -6.62 5.93
CA ARG A 50 6.25 -7.23 7.07
C ARG A 50 6.24 -8.76 6.99
N ARG A 51 5.08 -9.38 6.72
CA ARG A 51 4.96 -10.85 6.58
C ARG A 51 5.83 -11.38 5.44
N MET A 52 5.94 -10.61 4.36
CA MET A 52 6.78 -10.93 3.21
C MET A 52 8.27 -10.61 3.42
N GLY A 53 8.64 -9.93 4.51
CA GLY A 53 10.03 -9.51 4.76
C GLY A 53 10.53 -8.38 3.84
N VAL A 54 9.64 -7.65 3.17
CA VAL A 54 9.98 -6.58 2.21
C VAL A 54 9.66 -5.16 2.73
N TYR A 55 9.38 -5.05 4.03
CA TYR A 55 9.02 -3.78 4.67
C TYR A 55 10.13 -2.73 4.54
N GLN A 56 9.82 -1.61 3.91
CA GLN A 56 10.73 -0.48 3.68
C GLN A 56 10.66 0.62 4.76
N GLY A 57 9.63 0.62 5.60
CA GLY A 57 9.43 1.67 6.61
C GLY A 57 8.94 3.02 6.06
N PRO A 58 8.59 3.96 6.98
CA PRO A 58 8.37 5.36 6.64
C PRO A 58 9.70 6.10 6.43
N PRO A 59 9.71 7.24 5.70
CA PRO A 59 8.54 7.86 5.05
C PRO A 59 8.24 7.24 3.68
N GLY A 60 7.03 6.72 3.50
CA GLY A 60 6.61 6.05 2.28
C GLY A 60 5.24 5.38 2.42
N GLN A 61 4.57 5.17 1.29
CA GLN A 61 3.23 4.59 1.24
C GLN A 61 3.22 3.29 0.44
N TYR A 62 2.37 2.37 0.85
CA TYR A 62 2.16 1.13 0.11
C TYR A 62 0.93 1.23 -0.80
N GLY A 63 0.98 0.60 -1.96
CA GLY A 63 -0.15 0.43 -2.87
C GLY A 63 -0.34 -1.04 -3.20
N TYR A 64 -1.56 -1.42 -3.56
CA TYR A 64 -1.87 -2.75 -4.05
C TYR A 64 -2.45 -2.66 -5.46
N GLY A 65 -2.05 -3.56 -6.35
CA GLY A 65 -2.55 -3.59 -7.71
C GLY A 65 -1.92 -4.73 -8.53
N LEU A 66 -2.03 -4.61 -9.85
CA LEU A 66 -1.43 -5.56 -10.78
C LEU A 66 -0.17 -4.97 -11.42
N SER A 67 0.85 -5.80 -11.61
CA SER A 67 2.03 -5.48 -12.43
C SER A 67 1.65 -5.36 -13.90
N ALA A 68 2.60 -4.93 -14.73
CA ALA A 68 2.42 -4.90 -16.19
C ALA A 68 2.09 -6.28 -16.80
N ALA A 69 2.49 -7.36 -16.12
CA ALA A 69 2.18 -8.74 -16.54
C ALA A 69 0.84 -9.26 -15.98
N GLY A 70 0.06 -8.41 -15.29
CA GLY A 70 -1.23 -8.80 -14.71
C GLY A 70 -1.12 -9.57 -13.39
N MET A 71 0.05 -9.62 -12.76
CA MET A 71 0.26 -10.33 -11.49
C MET A 71 0.04 -9.40 -10.30
N PRO A 72 -0.57 -9.87 -9.19
CA PRO A 72 -0.76 -9.03 -8.01
C PRO A 72 0.60 -8.64 -7.40
N VAL A 73 0.75 -7.35 -7.12
CA VAL A 73 1.95 -6.76 -6.52
C VAL A 73 1.60 -5.80 -5.39
N LEU A 74 2.47 -5.79 -4.40
CA LEU A 74 2.57 -4.72 -3.42
C LEU A 74 3.57 -3.69 -3.94
N ARG A 75 3.17 -2.43 -4.01
CA ARG A 75 4.02 -1.31 -4.41
C ARG A 75 4.44 -0.53 -3.19
N TRP A 76 5.69 -0.16 -3.09
CA TRP A 76 6.13 0.85 -2.11
C TRP A 76 6.61 2.08 -2.85
N THR A 77 6.07 3.24 -2.48
CA THR A 77 6.47 4.53 -3.03
C THR A 77 7.06 5.37 -1.88
N PRO A 78 8.34 5.76 -1.94
CA PRO A 78 8.91 6.68 -0.96
C PRO A 78 8.16 8.01 -1.03
N GLU A 79 7.97 8.67 0.11
CA GLU A 79 7.57 10.08 0.06
C GLU A 79 8.70 10.88 -0.58
N PRO A 80 8.40 11.86 -1.46
CA PRO A 80 9.41 12.72 -2.01
C PRO A 80 10.09 13.48 -0.87
N THR A 81 11.36 13.18 -0.63
CA THR A 81 12.20 14.02 0.23
C THR A 81 12.33 15.36 -0.48
N THR A 82 11.65 16.39 0.03
CA THR A 82 11.88 17.76 -0.40
C THR A 82 13.30 18.12 0.00
N GLU A 83 14.28 17.89 -0.88
CA GLU A 83 15.57 18.52 -0.74
C GLU A 83 15.35 20.02 -0.80
N VAL A 84 15.43 20.68 0.34
CA VAL A 84 15.50 22.14 0.38
C VAL A 84 16.85 22.50 -0.21
N THR A 85 16.91 22.69 -1.53
CA THR A 85 18.06 23.30 -2.18
C THR A 85 18.18 24.71 -1.59
N LYS A 86 19.06 24.88 -0.60
CA LYS A 86 19.53 26.22 -0.22
C LYS A 86 20.21 26.79 -1.46
N ALA A 87 19.50 27.65 -2.19
CA ALA A 87 20.10 28.53 -3.16
C ALA A 87 21.17 29.35 -2.42
N GLN A 88 22.39 29.26 -2.91
CA GLN A 88 23.55 30.05 -2.48
C GLN A 88 23.42 31.48 -2.98
#